data_AF-A0A2T9XY76-F1
#
_entry.id   AF-A0A2T9XY76-F1
#
_cell.length_a   1.000
_cell.length_b   1.000
_cell.length_c   1.000
_cell.angle_alpha   90.00
_cell.angle_beta   90.00
_cell.angle_gamma   90.00
#
_symmetry.space_group_name_H-M   'P 1'
#
loop_
_entity.id
_entity.type
_entity.pdbx_description
1 polymer ?
#
loop_
_entity_poly.entity_id
_entity_poly.type
_entity_poly.pdbx_seq_one_letter_code
_entity_poly.pdbx_strand_id
1 'polypeptide(L)'
;MENTKKTSDHKNDIKSRGEGLIPLLERRPSSKELEEKHILLASNVAPSLHSTMHDLEKKRISTELERKLEKRPDRKSLVESHIIKDE
;
A
#
# COMPACT_ATOMS: atom_id res chain seq x y z
N MET A 1 -20.63 -48.45 -5.81
CA MET A 1 -19.18 -48.35 -6.10
C MET A 1 -18.77 -47.06 -6.82
N GLU A 2 -19.71 -46.22 -7.30
CA GLU A 2 -19.38 -44.93 -7.94
C GLU A 2 -19.02 -43.79 -6.96
N ASN A 3 -19.61 -43.77 -5.75
CA ASN A 3 -19.41 -42.67 -4.78
C ASN A 3 -17.99 -42.61 -4.17
N THR A 4 -17.28 -43.74 -4.12
CA THR A 4 -15.91 -43.80 -3.60
C THR A 4 -14.88 -43.33 -4.62
N LYS A 5 -15.15 -43.48 -5.93
CA LYS A 5 -14.30 -42.98 -7.01
C LYS A 5 -14.40 -41.46 -7.16
N LYS A 6 -15.63 -40.91 -7.11
CA LYS A 6 -15.86 -39.46 -7.20
C LYS A 6 -15.17 -38.68 -6.07
N THR A 7 -15.12 -39.26 -4.87
CA THR A 7 -14.43 -38.66 -3.71
C THR A 7 -12.91 -38.85 -3.76
N SER A 8 -12.39 -39.90 -4.39
CA SER A 8 -10.95 -40.05 -4.62
C SER A 8 -10.44 -39.07 -5.69
N ASP A 9 -11.21 -38.86 -6.75
CA ASP A 9 -10.83 -37.93 -7.82
C ASP A 9 -10.77 -36.49 -7.30
N HIS A 10 -11.75 -36.10 -6.47
CA HIS A 10 -11.73 -34.80 -5.80
C HIS A 10 -10.55 -34.65 -4.82
N LYS A 11 -10.17 -35.72 -4.10
CA LYS A 11 -8.97 -35.70 -3.24
C LYS A 11 -7.68 -35.57 -4.04
N ASN A 12 -7.60 -36.21 -5.20
CA ASN A 12 -6.44 -36.11 -6.10
C ASN A 12 -6.31 -34.71 -6.70
N ASP A 13 -7.43 -34.05 -7.03
CA ASP A 13 -7.47 -32.66 -7.49
C ASP A 13 -7.03 -31.67 -6.40
N ILE A 14 -7.48 -31.86 -5.15
CA ILE A 14 -7.00 -31.05 -4.01
C ILE A 14 -5.49 -31.24 -3.80
N LYS A 15 -4.99 -32.47 -3.97
CA LYS A 15 -3.57 -32.79 -3.80
C LYS A 15 -2.72 -32.13 -4.87
N SER A 16 -3.08 -32.25 -6.15
CA SER A 16 -2.34 -31.62 -7.25
C SER A 16 -2.36 -30.08 -7.14
N ARG A 17 -3.47 -29.50 -6.70
CA ARG A 17 -3.56 -28.07 -6.40
C ARG A 17 -2.64 -27.67 -5.25
N GLY A 18 -2.53 -28.49 -4.21
CA GLY A 18 -1.58 -28.30 -3.12
C GLY A 18 -0.14 -28.31 -3.60
N GLU A 19 0.23 -29.30 -4.42
CA GLU A 19 1.57 -29.42 -5.02
C GLU A 19 1.95 -28.18 -5.86
N GLY A 20 0.99 -27.59 -6.58
CA GLY A 20 1.18 -26.34 -7.31
C GLY A 20 1.36 -25.08 -6.45
N LEU A 21 0.86 -25.07 -5.20
CA LEU A 21 0.99 -23.93 -4.30
C LEU A 21 2.33 -23.87 -3.57
N ILE A 22 2.98 -25.01 -3.34
CA ILE A 22 4.27 -25.11 -2.65
C ILE A 22 5.32 -24.12 -3.22
N PRO A 23 5.61 -24.10 -4.54
CA PRO A 23 6.63 -23.19 -5.08
C PRO A 23 6.24 -21.70 -4.96
N LEU A 24 4.94 -21.39 -4.87
CA LEU A 24 4.46 -20.02 -4.69
C LEU A 24 4.60 -19.55 -3.23
N LEU A 25 4.43 -20.47 -2.28
CA LEU A 25 4.61 -20.19 -0.85
C LEU A 25 6.09 -20.05 -0.48
N GLU A 26 6.98 -20.83 -1.09
CA GLU A 26 8.43 -20.70 -0.89
C GLU A 26 8.98 -19.34 -1.36
N ARG A 27 8.41 -18.78 -2.43
CA ARG A 27 8.80 -17.49 -2.99
C ARG A 27 8.02 -16.32 -2.41
N ARG A 28 7.16 -16.56 -1.41
CA ARG A 28 6.31 -15.53 -0.84
C ARG A 28 7.18 -14.51 -0.09
N PRO A 29 7.10 -13.21 -0.43
CA PRO A 29 7.81 -12.17 0.30
C PRO A 29 7.28 -12.05 1.74
N SER A 30 8.15 -11.59 2.64
CA SER A 30 7.81 -11.30 4.02
C SER A 30 6.86 -10.09 4.13
N SER A 31 6.12 -9.99 5.24
CA SER A 31 5.24 -8.82 5.48
C SER A 31 6.00 -7.50 5.44
N LYS A 32 7.21 -7.50 6.02
CA LYS A 32 8.07 -6.31 6.07
C LYS A 32 8.49 -5.85 4.66
N GLU A 33 8.89 -6.78 3.79
CA GLU A 33 9.23 -6.44 2.40
C GLU A 33 8.02 -5.90 1.62
N LEU A 34 6.82 -6.39 1.91
CA LEU A 34 5.60 -5.88 1.30
C LEU A 34 5.25 -4.47 1.82
N GLU A 35 5.53 -4.16 3.08
CA GLU A 35 5.38 -2.83 3.66
C GLU A 35 6.38 -1.82 3.06
N GLU A 36 7.64 -2.21 2.95
CA GLU A 36 8.70 -1.40 2.32
C GLU A 36 8.41 -1.10 0.85
N LYS A 37 7.73 -2.02 0.14
CA LYS A 37 7.28 -1.83 -1.24
C LYS A 37 5.93 -1.11 -1.35
N HIS A 38 5.37 -0.62 -0.25
CA HIS A 38 4.06 0.02 -0.19
C HIS A 38 2.89 -0.84 -0.72
N ILE A 39 3.02 -2.17 -0.66
CA ILE A 39 1.95 -3.11 -1.01
C ILE A 39 1.06 -3.34 0.22
N LEU A 40 1.67 -3.59 1.38
CA LEU A 40 0.97 -3.59 2.66
C LEU A 40 1.12 -2.22 3.31
N LEU A 41 0.04 -1.72 3.90
CA LEU A 41 0.11 -0.49 4.68
C LEU A 41 0.60 -0.83 6.09
N ALA A 42 1.68 -0.18 6.51
CA ALA A 42 2.20 -0.26 7.88
C ALA A 42 1.31 0.55 8.84
N SER A 43 0.06 0.12 9.04
CA SER A 43 -0.91 0.79 9.91
C SER A 43 -1.55 -0.19 10.88
N ASN A 44 -1.69 0.23 12.13
CA ASN A 44 -2.39 -0.53 13.18
C ASN A 44 -3.93 -0.42 13.08
N VAL A 45 -4.43 0.20 12.01
CA VAL A 45 -5.86 0.39 11.74
C VAL A 45 -6.44 -0.85 11.05
N ALA A 46 -7.71 -1.15 11.31
CA ALA A 46 -8.40 -2.26 10.65
C ALA A 46 -8.35 -2.14 9.11
N PRO A 47 -8.18 -3.24 8.35
CA PRO A 47 -8.08 -3.21 6.89
C PRO A 47 -9.27 -2.54 6.19
N SER A 48 -10.47 -2.65 6.75
CA SER A 48 -11.67 -2.02 6.21
C SER A 48 -11.64 -0.48 6.24
N LEU A 49 -10.83 0.12 7.11
CA LEU A 49 -10.74 1.56 7.29
C LEU A 49 -9.56 2.19 6.54
N HIS A 50 -8.65 1.39 5.97
CA HIS A 50 -7.45 1.87 5.29
C HIS A 50 -7.76 2.89 4.18
N SER A 51 -8.80 2.62 3.36
CA SER A 51 -9.24 3.54 2.32
C SER A 51 -9.67 4.89 2.89
N THR A 52 -10.52 4.86 3.92
CA THR A 52 -11.05 6.10 4.54
C THR A 52 -9.97 6.91 5.24
N MET A 53 -8.97 6.24 5.83
CA MET A 53 -7.80 6.88 6.43
C MET A 53 -6.97 7.60 5.37
N HIS A 54 -6.70 6.94 4.23
CA HIS A 54 -5.94 7.53 3.13
C HIS A 54 -6.66 8.73 2.50
N ASP A 55 -7.97 8.62 2.29
CA ASP A 55 -8.78 9.73 1.76
C ASP A 55 -8.76 10.95 2.69
N LEU A 56 -8.82 10.71 4.00
CA LEU A 56 -8.75 11.77 5.00
C LEU A 56 -7.36 12.42 5.02
N GLU A 57 -6.30 11.62 4.99
CA GLU A 57 -4.92 12.11 4.93
C GLU A 57 -4.68 12.97 3.68
N LYS A 58 -5.11 12.48 2.51
CA LYS A 58 -5.03 13.22 1.25
C LYS A 58 -5.77 14.56 1.33
N LYS A 59 -6.98 14.58 1.88
CA LYS A 59 -7.75 15.82 2.06
C LYS A 59 -7.03 16.81 2.98
N ARG A 60 -6.49 16.34 4.11
CA ARG A 60 -5.72 17.19 5.05
C ARG A 60 -4.51 17.81 4.38
N ILE A 61 -3.72 17.01 3.66
CA ILE A 61 -2.54 17.49 2.93
C ILE A 61 -2.96 18.48 1.84
N SER A 62 -4.04 18.21 1.11
CA SER A 62 -4.55 19.11 0.07
C SER A 62 -4.92 20.47 0.62
N THR A 63 -5.70 20.52 1.70
CA THR A 63 -6.09 21.78 2.36
C THR A 63 -4.88 22.51 2.94
N GLU A 64 -3.93 21.79 3.53
CA GLU A 64 -2.71 22.41 4.04
C GLU A 64 -1.85 22.99 2.92
N LEU A 65 -1.71 22.27 1.81
CA LEU A 65 -0.98 22.70 0.63
C LEU A 65 -1.61 23.96 0.03
N GLU A 66 -2.94 23.97 -0.14
CA GLU A 66 -3.69 25.13 -0.64
C GLU A 66 -3.41 26.37 0.21
N ARG A 67 -3.55 26.27 1.54
CA ARG A 67 -3.24 27.36 2.47
C ARG A 67 -1.78 27.83 2.38
N LYS A 68 -0.81 26.92 2.16
CA LYS A 68 0.61 27.27 2.00
C LYS A 68 0.89 27.96 0.67
N LEU A 69 0.19 27.56 -0.39
CA LEU A 69 0.31 28.16 -1.72
C LEU A 69 -0.28 29.58 -1.74
N GLU A 70 -1.40 29.82 -1.07
CA GLU A 70 -1.97 31.17 -0.91
C GLU A 70 -1.00 32.14 -0.23
N LYS A 71 -0.24 31.65 0.76
CA LYS A 71 0.73 32.45 1.53
C LYS A 71 2.15 32.34 0.98
N ARG A 72 2.31 31.88 -0.26
CA ARG A 72 3.65 31.66 -0.85
C ARG A 72 4.37 33.01 -0.98
N PRO A 73 5.54 33.19 -0.35
CA PRO A 73 6.28 34.44 -0.44
C PRO A 73 6.84 34.69 -1.85
N ASP A 74 6.85 35.95 -2.26
CA ASP A 74 7.46 36.37 -3.53
C ASP A 74 8.99 36.29 -3.48
N ARG A 75 9.62 36.14 -4.65
CA ARG A 75 11.09 36.09 -4.79
C ARG A 75 11.76 37.27 -4.06
N LYS A 76 11.23 38.48 -4.19
CA LYS A 76 11.78 39.69 -3.53
C LYS A 76 11.82 39.54 -2.02
N SER A 77 10.72 39.07 -1.42
CA SER A 77 10.66 38.84 0.04
C SER A 77 11.64 37.77 0.52
N LEU A 78 11.91 36.77 -0.33
CA LEU A 78 12.90 35.72 -0.04
C LEU A 78 14.35 36.23 -0.15
N VAL A 79 14.64 37.14 -1.10
CA VAL A 79 15.95 37.82 -1.21
C VAL A 79 16.18 38.70 0.02
N GLU A 80 15.19 39.50 0.41
CA GLU A 80 15.26 40.36 1.60
C GLU A 80 15.48 39.55 2.89
N SER A 81 14.86 38.37 2.98
CA SER A 81 15.04 37.42 4.08
C SER A 81 16.35 36.63 4.01
N HIS A 82 17.23 36.91 3.03
CA HIS A 82 18.51 36.21 2.80
C HIS A 82 18.36 34.68 2.60
N ILE A 83 17.20 34.21 2.16
CA ILE A 83 16.93 32.79 1.88
C ILE A 83 17.46 32.41 0.50
N ILE A 84 17.37 33.33 -0.47
CA ILE A 84 17.89 33.17 -1.83
C ILE A 84 18.81 34.35 -2.18
N LYS A 85 19.77 34.12 -3.08
CA LYS A 85 20.68 35.17 -3.56
C LYS A 85 20.02 36.02 -4.65
N ASP A 86 20.43 37.29 -4.71
CA ASP A 86 20.09 38.21 -5.79
C ASP A 86 21.14 38.07 -6.90
N GLU A 87 21.01 36.99 -7.67
CA GLU A 87 21.74 36.78 -8.94
C GLU A 87 20.77 36.88 -10.13
#